data_AF-A0A535TPQ5-F1
#
_entry.id   AF-A0A535TPQ5-F1
#
_cell.length_a   1.000
_cell.length_b   1.000
_cell.length_c   1.000
_cell.angle_alpha   90.00
_cell.angle_beta   90.00
_cell.angle_gamma   90.00
#
_symmetry.space_group_name_H-M   'P 1'
#
loop_
_entity.id
_entity.type
_entity.pdbx_description
1 polymer ?
#
loop_
_entity_poly.entity_id
_entity_poly.type
_entity_poly.pdbx_seq_one_letter_code
_entity_poly.pdbx_strand_id
1 'polypeptide(L)'
;MPRDRKRDAVEPEEAPPAPLTRPEEAPDAGKSAESILAAIFAPVPEASPLEQLEQTIRHPKKLIYVAMSNRNFYWRMHVSKLVLDEGYVPINPFMLFDYYLLHTVPKQLVREAINNLLARCDEVWVFGTMSLGVKVQLGIAKRLKKPLRFYDIADLPEQVYRISEKLAQEEGRD
;
A
#
# COMPACT_ATOMS: atom_id res chain seq x y z
N MET A 1 31.41 -89.13 -52.99
CA MET A 1 31.20 -89.12 -51.52
C MET A 1 31.66 -87.75 -51.00
N PRO A 2 30.96 -87.11 -50.05
CA PRO A 2 29.69 -86.40 -50.30
C PRO A 2 29.61 -84.98 -49.65
N ARG A 3 28.58 -84.22 -50.08
CA ARG A 3 27.74 -83.22 -49.35
C ARG A 3 28.44 -82.12 -48.51
N ASP A 4 28.07 -80.84 -48.58
CA ASP A 4 26.71 -80.36 -48.29
C ASP A 4 26.51 -78.92 -48.78
N ARG A 5 25.30 -78.65 -49.29
CA ARG A 5 24.76 -77.30 -49.45
C ARG A 5 24.40 -76.77 -48.07
N LYS A 6 25.00 -75.67 -47.63
CA LYS A 6 24.36 -74.80 -46.62
C LYS A 6 23.84 -73.56 -47.31
N ARG A 7 22.51 -73.43 -47.29
CA ARG A 7 21.77 -72.22 -47.59
C ARG A 7 22.00 -71.30 -46.40
N ASP A 8 22.55 -70.13 -46.63
CA ASP A 8 22.56 -69.12 -45.58
C ASP A 8 21.13 -68.61 -45.41
N ALA A 9 20.61 -68.77 -44.19
CA ALA A 9 19.30 -68.28 -43.81
C ALA A 9 19.36 -66.75 -43.76
N VAL A 10 18.41 -66.10 -44.44
CA VAL A 10 18.17 -64.67 -44.30
C VAL A 10 17.50 -64.46 -42.93
N GLU A 11 18.15 -63.72 -42.03
CA GLU A 11 17.54 -63.31 -40.77
C GLU A 11 16.27 -62.49 -41.06
N PRO A 12 15.18 -62.67 -40.28
CA PRO A 12 13.98 -61.87 -40.48
C PRO A 12 14.28 -60.42 -40.12
N GLU A 13 14.03 -59.52 -41.06
CA GLU A 13 14.10 -58.06 -40.88
C GLU A 13 13.20 -57.66 -39.69
N GLU A 14 13.81 -57.16 -38.61
CA GLU A 14 13.09 -56.62 -37.46
C GLU A 14 12.18 -55.48 -37.92
N ALA A 15 10.89 -55.60 -37.63
CA ALA A 15 9.92 -54.54 -37.92
C ALA A 15 10.36 -53.24 -37.21
N PRO A 16 10.27 -52.07 -37.87
CA PRO A 16 10.66 -50.81 -37.27
C PRO A 16 9.82 -50.57 -36.00
N PRO A 17 10.42 -50.00 -34.94
CA PRO A 17 9.71 -49.75 -33.70
C PRO A 17 8.52 -48.83 -33.98
N ALA A 18 7.38 -49.13 -33.35
CA ALA A 18 6.20 -48.29 -33.40
C ALA A 18 6.58 -46.84 -33.00
N PRO A 19 5.97 -45.81 -33.63
CA PRO A 19 6.27 -44.43 -33.26
C PRO A 19 6.02 -44.27 -31.76
N LEU A 20 7.03 -43.79 -31.04
CA LEU A 20 6.86 -43.31 -29.67
C LEU A 20 5.80 -42.21 -29.74
N THR A 21 4.56 -42.52 -29.37
CA THR A 21 3.58 -41.50 -29.05
C THR A 21 4.19 -40.69 -27.93
N ARG A 22 4.60 -39.46 -28.27
CA ARG A 22 4.98 -38.43 -27.31
C ARG A 22 3.93 -38.48 -26.18
N PRO A 23 4.32 -38.49 -24.90
CA PRO A 23 3.34 -38.29 -23.85
C PRO A 23 2.53 -37.06 -24.26
N GLU A 24 1.20 -37.17 -24.31
CA GLU A 24 0.35 -35.99 -24.43
C GLU A 24 0.88 -35.00 -23.40
N GLU A 25 1.45 -33.89 -23.87
CA GLU A 25 1.70 -32.76 -22.99
C GLU A 25 0.34 -32.47 -22.36
N ALA A 26 0.25 -32.73 -21.06
CA ALA A 26 -0.90 -32.33 -20.26
C ALA A 26 -1.23 -30.89 -20.67
N PRO A 27 -2.50 -30.59 -20.97
CA PRO A 27 -2.87 -29.29 -21.49
C PRO A 27 -2.26 -28.24 -20.58
N ASP A 28 -1.46 -27.36 -21.17
CA ASP A 28 -0.85 -26.22 -20.50
C ASP A 28 -1.90 -25.65 -19.57
N ALA A 29 -1.71 -25.81 -18.26
CA ALA A 29 -2.58 -25.27 -17.23
C ALA A 29 -2.33 -23.75 -17.15
N GLY A 30 -2.36 -23.10 -18.32
CA GLY A 30 -2.60 -21.69 -18.48
C GLY A 30 -3.97 -21.42 -17.90
N LYS A 31 -3.95 -21.11 -16.59
CA LYS A 31 -5.01 -20.54 -15.76
C LYS A 31 -6.35 -20.49 -16.49
N SER A 32 -7.14 -21.55 -16.36
CA SER A 32 -8.49 -21.59 -16.94
C SER A 32 -9.27 -20.33 -16.54
N ALA A 33 -10.21 -19.90 -17.38
CA ALA A 33 -11.00 -18.70 -17.09
C ALA A 33 -11.64 -18.77 -15.69
N GLU A 34 -12.05 -19.97 -15.26
CA GLU A 34 -12.57 -20.22 -13.92
C GLU A 34 -11.52 -19.96 -12.83
N SER A 35 -10.26 -20.36 -13.03
CA SER A 35 -9.17 -20.10 -12.07
C SER A 35 -8.79 -18.63 -11.95
N ILE A 36 -8.85 -17.87 -13.06
CA ILE A 36 -8.61 -16.42 -13.06
C ILE A 36 -9.75 -15.71 -12.35
N LEU A 37 -10.99 -16.06 -12.65
CA LEU A 37 -12.17 -15.50 -11.99
C LEU A 37 -12.17 -15.81 -10.49
N ALA A 38 -11.84 -17.04 -10.10
CA ALA A 38 -11.71 -17.42 -8.69
C ALA A 38 -10.62 -16.61 -7.97
N ALA A 39 -9.49 -16.33 -8.63
CA ALA A 39 -8.41 -15.52 -8.06
C ALA A 39 -8.77 -14.04 -7.94
N ILE A 40 -9.58 -13.49 -8.85
CA ILE A 40 -10.06 -12.09 -8.78
C ILE A 40 -10.95 -11.87 -7.56
N PHE A 41 -11.77 -12.87 -7.20
CA PHE A 41 -12.68 -12.80 -6.05
C PHE A 41 -12.11 -13.40 -4.77
N ALA A 42 -10.91 -13.99 -4.81
CA ALA A 42 -10.23 -14.46 -3.63
C ALA A 42 -9.79 -13.26 -2.77
N PRO A 43 -9.82 -13.39 -1.43
CA PRO A 43 -9.24 -12.36 -0.57
C PRO A 43 -7.77 -12.17 -0.96
N VAL A 44 -7.36 -10.91 -1.14
CA VAL A 44 -5.97 -10.58 -1.43
C VAL A 44 -5.13 -11.11 -0.28
N PRO A 45 -4.23 -12.09 -0.52
CA PRO A 45 -3.39 -12.61 0.54
C PRO A 45 -2.51 -11.49 1.10
N GLU A 46 -2.33 -11.47 2.41
CA GLU A 46 -1.40 -10.53 3.03
C GLU A 46 0.00 -10.75 2.44
N ALA A 47 0.68 -9.65 2.11
CA ALA A 47 2.03 -9.71 1.57
C ALA A 47 2.95 -10.40 2.57
N SER A 48 3.72 -11.39 2.11
CA SER A 48 4.76 -12.04 2.91
C SER A 48 5.80 -11.00 3.37
N PRO A 49 6.57 -11.27 4.44
CA PRO A 49 7.60 -10.35 4.90
C PRO A 49 8.61 -9.95 3.81
N LEU A 50 8.94 -10.88 2.91
CA LEU A 50 9.82 -10.61 1.77
C LEU A 50 9.16 -9.66 0.76
N GLU A 51 7.90 -9.89 0.42
CA GLU A 51 7.15 -9.00 -0.46
C GLU A 51 6.96 -7.61 0.14
N GLN A 52 6.73 -7.49 1.46
CA GLN A 52 6.66 -6.21 2.14
C GLN A 52 7.98 -5.43 2.05
N LEU A 53 9.11 -6.13 2.22
CA LEU A 53 10.45 -5.56 2.06
C LEU A 53 10.68 -5.10 0.61
N GLU A 54 10.43 -5.97 -0.36
CA GLU A 54 10.59 -5.64 -1.78
C GLU A 54 9.70 -4.46 -2.20
N GLN A 55 8.46 -4.44 -1.73
CA GLN A 55 7.50 -3.38 -2.02
C GLN A 55 8.00 -2.03 -1.50
N THR A 56 8.54 -2.00 -0.28
CA THR A 56 9.10 -0.77 0.31
C THR A 56 10.31 -0.26 -0.47
N ILE A 57 11.22 -1.16 -0.87
CA ILE A 57 12.44 -0.79 -1.61
C ILE A 57 12.11 -0.34 -3.04
N ARG A 58 11.21 -1.04 -3.73
CA ARG A 58 10.87 -0.75 -5.13
C ARG A 58 9.95 0.46 -5.28
N HIS A 59 9.12 0.74 -4.28
CA HIS A 59 8.11 1.80 -4.34
C HIS A 59 8.20 2.73 -3.13
N PRO A 60 9.32 3.47 -2.96
CA PRO A 60 9.45 4.42 -1.87
C PRO A 60 8.34 5.48 -1.98
N LYS A 61 7.60 5.65 -0.89
CA LYS A 61 6.50 6.59 -0.82
C LYS A 61 7.00 7.96 -0.42
N LYS A 62 6.41 9.00 -1.01
CA LYS A 62 6.68 10.38 -0.60
C LYS A 62 6.19 10.63 0.82
N LEU A 63 6.96 11.42 1.56
CA LEU A 63 6.60 11.97 2.85
C LEU A 63 5.83 13.28 2.66
N ILE A 64 4.64 13.35 3.23
CA ILE A 64 3.75 14.51 3.10
C ILE A 64 3.63 15.17 4.45
N TYR A 65 4.11 16.40 4.56
CA TYR A 65 3.89 17.19 5.77
C TYR A 65 2.46 17.71 5.81
N VAL A 66 1.72 17.36 6.87
CA VAL A 66 0.35 17.83 7.10
C VAL A 66 0.39 19.14 7.87
N ALA A 67 0.06 20.24 7.19
CA ALA A 67 -0.04 21.56 7.78
C ALA A 67 -1.50 21.90 8.08
N MET A 68 -1.87 22.03 9.34
CA MET A 68 -3.24 22.36 9.74
C MET A 68 -3.29 23.19 11.01
N SER A 69 -4.34 23.98 11.15
CA SER A 69 -4.56 24.77 12.37
C SER A 69 -4.76 23.85 13.57
N ASN A 70 -4.27 24.28 14.74
CA ASN A 70 -4.56 23.60 16.02
C ASN A 70 -6.06 23.56 16.32
N ARG A 71 -6.84 24.51 15.77
CA ARG A 71 -8.30 24.50 15.83
C ARG A 71 -8.90 23.27 15.17
N ASN A 72 -8.20 22.63 14.24
CA ASN A 72 -8.69 21.49 13.47
C ASN A 72 -8.07 20.16 13.96
N PHE A 73 -7.34 20.15 15.10
CA PHE A 73 -6.56 18.97 15.54
C PHE A 73 -7.40 17.69 15.73
N TYR A 74 -8.70 17.83 15.97
CA TYR A 74 -9.62 16.70 16.06
C TYR A 74 -9.77 15.95 14.72
N TRP A 75 -9.53 16.62 13.59
CA TRP A 75 -9.50 15.99 12.25
C TRP A 75 -8.21 15.25 11.91
N ARG A 76 -7.21 15.22 12.82
CA ARG A 76 -5.87 14.68 12.51
C ARG A 76 -5.89 13.27 11.91
N MET A 77 -6.78 12.39 12.37
CA MET A 77 -6.91 11.02 11.85
C MET A 77 -7.49 11.01 10.44
N HIS A 78 -8.58 11.75 10.20
CA HIS A 78 -9.23 11.83 8.90
C HIS A 78 -8.31 12.43 7.83
N VAL A 79 -7.58 13.48 8.20
CA VAL A 79 -6.59 14.11 7.31
C VAL A 79 -5.44 13.15 7.01
N SER A 80 -4.90 12.44 8.01
CA SER A 80 -3.86 11.43 7.78
C SER A 80 -4.36 10.26 6.92
N LYS A 81 -5.61 9.83 7.12
CA LYS A 81 -6.27 8.78 6.32
C LYS A 81 -6.35 9.18 4.84
N LEU A 82 -6.76 10.43 4.55
CA LEU A 82 -6.77 10.93 3.17
C LEU A 82 -5.40 10.83 2.49
N VAL A 83 -4.32 11.19 3.19
CA VAL A 83 -2.96 11.09 2.64
C VAL A 83 -2.55 9.62 2.38
N LEU A 84 -2.96 8.70 3.26
CA LEU A 84 -2.72 7.26 3.09
C LEU A 84 -3.51 6.70 1.91
N ASP A 85 -4.77 7.08 1.76
CA ASP A 85 -5.62 6.66 0.63
C ASP A 85 -5.05 7.15 -0.72
N GLU A 86 -4.43 8.33 -0.74
CA GLU A 86 -3.68 8.87 -1.88
C GLU A 86 -2.34 8.15 -2.12
N GLY A 87 -1.99 7.18 -1.26
CA GLY A 87 -0.83 6.32 -1.41
C GLY A 87 0.49 6.93 -0.93
N TYR A 88 0.45 7.96 -0.08
CA TYR A 88 1.61 8.64 0.49
C TYR A 88 1.74 8.43 2.01
N VAL A 89 2.85 8.88 2.60
CA VAL A 89 3.11 8.76 4.04
C VAL A 89 2.81 10.09 4.75
N PRO A 90 1.79 10.17 5.62
CA PRO A 90 1.48 11.39 6.36
C PRO A 90 2.47 11.63 7.51
N ILE A 91 3.09 12.81 7.51
CA ILE A 91 3.81 13.36 8.65
C ILE A 91 2.91 14.42 9.30
N ASN A 92 2.07 13.97 10.23
CA ASN A 92 1.12 14.82 10.93
C ASN A 92 1.64 15.24 12.32
N PRO A 93 1.96 16.53 12.55
CA PRO A 93 2.49 17.00 13.82
C PRO A 93 1.59 16.68 15.03
N PHE A 94 0.26 16.70 14.86
CA PHE A 94 -0.69 16.39 15.93
C PHE A 94 -0.77 14.90 16.25
N MET A 95 -0.26 14.02 15.37
CA MET A 95 -0.10 12.59 15.64
C MET A 95 1.26 12.26 16.28
N LEU A 96 2.29 13.06 15.97
CA LEU A 96 3.66 12.84 16.44
C LEU A 96 3.94 13.46 17.81
N PHE A 97 3.43 14.68 18.02
CA PHE A 97 3.72 15.47 19.21
C PHE A 97 2.47 15.91 19.95
N ASP A 98 1.30 15.36 19.63
CA ASP A 98 0.01 15.78 20.18
C ASP A 98 -0.10 17.34 20.22
N TYR A 99 -0.88 17.89 21.15
CA TYR A 99 -1.00 19.31 21.33
C TYR A 99 0.23 19.89 22.06
N TYR A 100 1.23 20.31 21.29
CA TYR A 100 2.49 20.86 21.81
C TYR A 100 3.11 19.97 22.91
N LEU A 101 3.10 18.65 22.67
CA LEU A 101 3.52 17.54 23.52
C LEU A 101 3.05 17.69 24.97
N LEU A 102 1.77 18.01 25.13
CA LEU A 102 1.08 18.13 26.41
C LEU A 102 1.68 19.19 27.34
N HIS A 103 2.35 20.20 26.78
CA HIS A 103 2.98 21.29 27.53
C HIS A 103 4.05 20.85 28.54
N THR A 104 4.54 19.62 28.41
CA THR A 104 5.63 19.08 29.25
C THR A 104 7.01 19.54 28.78
N VAL A 105 7.09 20.16 27.60
CA VAL A 105 8.30 20.68 26.98
C VAL A 105 8.10 22.12 26.49
N PRO A 106 9.18 22.93 26.43
CA PRO A 106 9.12 24.28 25.88
C PRO A 106 8.55 24.30 24.45
N LYS A 107 7.55 25.16 24.22
CA LYS A 107 6.86 25.29 22.92
C LYS A 107 7.81 25.55 21.75
N GLN A 108 8.90 26.26 22.00
CA GLN A 108 9.87 26.60 20.96
C GLN A 108 10.60 25.36 20.42
N LEU A 109 10.99 24.42 21.28
CA LEU A 109 11.63 23.18 20.88
C LEU A 109 10.70 22.33 20.01
N VAL A 110 9.41 22.23 20.37
CA VAL A 110 8.41 21.52 19.56
C VAL A 110 8.25 22.18 18.20
N ARG A 111 8.21 23.52 18.13
CA ARG A 111 8.12 24.25 16.85
C ARG A 111 9.32 23.99 15.96
N GLU A 112 10.52 24.01 16.52
CA GLU A 112 11.75 23.71 15.80
C GLU A 112 11.75 22.28 15.26
N ALA A 113 11.36 21.29 16.08
CA ALA A 113 11.24 19.91 15.65
C ALA A 113 10.25 19.75 14.49
N ILE A 114 9.06 20.35 14.60
CA ILE A 114 8.03 20.32 13.55
C ILE A 114 8.52 20.98 12.26
N ASN A 115 9.19 22.13 12.34
CA ASN A 115 9.72 22.81 11.16
C ASN A 115 10.84 22.00 10.48
N ASN A 116 11.66 21.28 11.25
CA ASN A 116 12.67 20.37 10.72
C ASN A 116 12.04 19.14 10.04
N LEU A 117 10.93 18.61 10.56
CA LEU A 117 10.17 17.56 9.89
C LEU A 117 9.62 18.05 8.54
N LEU A 118 9.00 19.24 8.52
CA LEU A 118 8.54 19.87 7.28
C LEU A 118 9.67 19.95 6.25
N ALA A 119 10.85 20.41 6.66
CA ALA A 119 12.01 20.55 5.78
C ALA A 119 12.44 19.22 5.13
N ARG A 120 12.19 18.08 5.79
CA ARG A 120 12.53 16.73 5.30
C ARG A 120 11.43 16.08 4.45
N CYS A 121 10.20 16.57 4.51
CA CYS A 121 9.09 16.01 3.73
C CYS A 121 9.19 16.40 2.25
N ASP A 122 8.68 15.57 1.35
CA ASP A 122 8.70 15.82 -0.10
C ASP A 122 7.71 16.90 -0.51
N GLU A 123 6.51 16.91 0.08
CA GLU A 123 5.44 17.88 -0.19
C GLU A 123 4.85 18.45 1.11
N VAL A 124 4.17 19.59 1.01
CA VAL A 124 3.44 20.20 2.13
C VAL A 124 1.97 20.36 1.73
N TRP A 125 1.08 19.69 2.46
CA TRP A 125 -0.36 19.72 2.21
C TRP A 125 -1.04 20.49 3.34
N VAL A 126 -1.82 21.51 2.98
CA VAL A 126 -2.45 22.44 3.90
C VAL A 126 -3.94 22.14 4.00
N PHE A 127 -4.44 21.92 5.22
CA PHE A 127 -5.83 21.54 5.46
C PHE A 127 -6.59 22.61 6.25
N GLY A 128 -7.66 23.11 5.65
CA GLY A 128 -8.54 24.13 6.20
C GLY A 128 -7.90 25.51 6.31
N THR A 129 -8.54 26.39 7.08
CA THR A 129 -8.06 27.76 7.26
C THR A 129 -6.73 27.83 8.00
N MET A 130 -5.79 28.63 7.50
CA MET A 130 -4.43 28.73 8.03
C MET A 130 -4.35 29.58 9.31
N SER A 131 -3.80 28.99 10.38
CA SER A 131 -3.34 29.75 11.55
C SER A 131 -2.06 30.53 11.24
N LEU A 132 -1.64 31.43 12.14
CA LEU A 132 -0.35 32.12 12.01
C LEU A 132 0.83 31.12 11.93
N GLY A 133 0.79 30.06 12.74
CA GLY A 133 1.81 29.01 12.70
C GLY A 133 1.88 28.28 11.35
N VAL A 134 0.71 27.99 10.77
CA VAL A 134 0.64 27.37 9.43
C VAL A 134 1.16 28.33 8.35
N LYS A 135 0.90 29.64 8.46
CA LYS A 135 1.45 30.64 7.53
C LYS A 135 2.98 30.69 7.57
N VAL A 136 3.59 30.54 8.75
CA VAL A 136 5.05 30.43 8.90
C VAL A 136 5.56 29.17 8.20
N GLN A 137 4.91 28.03 8.44
CA GLN A 137 5.25 26.75 7.77
C GLN A 137 5.13 26.84 6.25
N LEU A 138 4.10 27.52 5.74
CA LEU A 138 3.93 27.80 4.32
C LEU A 138 5.09 28.66 3.77
N GLY A 139 5.54 29.66 4.52
CA GLY A 139 6.71 30.47 4.17
C GLY A 139 7.98 29.63 4.05
N ILE A 140 8.21 28.72 5.00
CA ILE A 140 9.34 27.77 4.96
C ILE A 140 9.23 26.86 3.73
N ALA A 141 8.06 26.28 3.48
CA ALA A 141 7.82 25.41 2.33
C ALA A 141 8.11 26.11 1.01
N LYS A 142 7.62 27.35 0.85
CA LYS A 142 7.91 28.21 -0.32
C LYS A 142 9.40 28.50 -0.47
N ARG A 143 10.09 28.85 0.63
CA ARG A 143 11.54 29.11 0.63
C ARG A 143 12.33 27.88 0.18
N LEU A 144 11.88 26.69 0.56
CA LEU A 144 12.45 25.40 0.19
C LEU A 144 11.93 24.87 -1.16
N LYS A 145 11.10 25.64 -1.88
CA LYS A 145 10.48 25.27 -3.17
C LYS A 145 9.75 23.91 -3.13
N LYS A 146 9.14 23.57 -1.99
CA LYS A 146 8.36 22.33 -1.86
C LYS A 146 7.03 22.45 -2.61
N PRO A 147 6.55 21.38 -3.26
CA PRO A 147 5.19 21.33 -3.79
C PRO A 147 4.16 21.57 -2.68
N LEU A 148 3.14 22.34 -3.02
CA LEU A 148 2.07 22.76 -2.10
C LEU A 148 0.72 22.31 -2.62
N ARG A 149 -0.09 21.70 -1.75
CA ARG A 149 -1.49 21.36 -2.02
C ARG A 149 -2.37 21.91 -0.90
N PHE A 150 -3.61 22.25 -1.24
CA PHE A 150 -4.55 22.88 -0.33
C PHE A 150 -5.87 22.13 -0.37
N TYR A 151 -6.43 21.88 0.80
CA TYR A 151 -7.64 21.08 0.99
C TYR A 151 -8.59 21.83 1.89
N ASP A 152 -9.86 21.89 1.49
CA ASP A 152 -10.93 22.25 2.41
C ASP A 152 -11.31 21.03 3.26
N ILE A 153 -11.66 21.29 4.50
CA ILE A 153 -12.04 20.28 5.49
C ILE A 153 -13.26 20.72 6.31
N ALA A 154 -14.01 21.72 5.84
CA ALA A 154 -15.22 22.18 6.49
C ALA A 154 -16.24 21.04 6.71
N ASP A 155 -16.27 20.05 5.81
CA ASP A 155 -17.26 18.96 5.78
C ASP A 155 -16.70 17.56 6.12
N LEU A 156 -15.54 17.47 6.78
CA LEU A 156 -15.15 16.20 7.43
C LEU A 156 -16.06 15.97 8.65
N PRO A 157 -16.63 14.79 8.92
CA PRO A 157 -17.07 13.69 8.05
C PRO A 157 -18.51 13.88 7.52
N GLU A 158 -18.85 13.13 6.47
CA GLU A 158 -20.15 13.22 5.78
C GLU A 158 -21.36 12.63 6.52
N GLN A 159 -21.26 11.68 7.46
CA GLN A 159 -22.46 11.17 8.18
C GLN A 159 -22.26 10.78 9.65
N VAL A 160 -23.05 11.44 10.49
CA VAL A 160 -23.43 11.08 11.86
C VAL A 160 -24.90 10.70 11.82
N TYR A 161 -25.28 9.49 12.24
CA TYR A 161 -26.68 9.05 12.28
C TYR A 161 -27.16 8.80 13.71
N ARG A 162 -28.46 9.05 13.92
CA ARG A 162 -29.13 8.82 15.20
C ARG A 162 -29.27 7.31 15.43
N ILE A 163 -28.80 6.85 16.58
CA ILE A 163 -29.09 5.51 17.11
C ILE A 163 -30.23 5.57 18.13
N SER A 164 -30.89 4.44 18.37
CA SER A 164 -31.89 4.33 19.44
C SER A 164 -31.22 4.27 20.82
N GLU A 165 -31.92 4.69 21.88
CA GLU A 165 -31.42 4.58 23.26
C GLU A 165 -31.09 3.14 23.63
N LYS A 166 -31.92 2.19 23.19
CA LYS A 166 -31.67 0.75 23.35
C LYS A 166 -30.31 0.36 22.76
N LEU A 167 -30.02 0.76 21.52
CA LEU A 167 -28.75 0.47 20.86
C LEU A 167 -27.56 1.20 21.51
N ALA A 168 -27.80 2.38 22.09
CA ALA A 168 -26.78 3.13 22.82
C ALA A 168 -26.44 2.52 24.19
N GLN A 169 -27.35 1.72 24.76
CA GLN A 169 -27.20 1.06 26.07
C GLN A 169 -26.73 -0.40 25.97
N GLU A 170 -26.67 -0.98 24.77
CA GLU A 170 -26.04 -2.28 24.56
C GLU A 170 -24.53 -2.13 24.82
N GLU A 171 -24.03 -2.64 25.96
CA GLU A 171 -22.59 -2.74 26.19
C GLU A 171 -21.98 -3.51 25.02
N GLY A 172 -21.05 -2.86 24.33
CA GLY A 172 -20.30 -3.52 23.26
C GLY A 172 -19.73 -4.82 23.80
N ARG A 173 -20.04 -5.93 23.13
CA ARG A 173 -19.30 -7.17 23.34
C ARG A 173 -17.90 -6.92 22.76
N ASP A 174 -17.01 -6.47 23.63
CA ASP A 174 -15.56 -6.49 23.41
C ASP A 174 -15.08 -7.92 23.13
#